data_AF-A0A5B8L3G2-F1
#
_entry.id   AF-A0A5B8L3G2-F1
#
_cell.length_a   1.000
_cell.length_b   1.000
_cell.length_c   1.000
_cell.angle_alpha   90.00
_cell.angle_beta   90.00
_cell.angle_gamma   90.00
#
_symmetry.space_group_name_H-M   'P 1'
#
loop_
_entity.id
_entity.type
_entity.pdbx_description
1 polymer ?
#
loop_
_entity_poly.entity_id
_entity_poly.type
_entity_poly.pdbx_seq_one_letter_code
_entity_poly.pdbx_strand_id
1 'polypeptide(L)'
;MRRSALAAAALLLASTPAWATGEIYCTGEGVNVHLLVGRAEALSVLRATVTIGDKSWSSQPDAVPGMPIALGQAFEGDGRLLVDLTDEPAGEIIAARLRAFSLDEGDHFASGGVFSFRGEGAFVVDCSERG
;
A
#
# COMPACT_ATOMS: atom_id res chain seq x y z
N MET A 1 8.16 22.19 45.50
CA MET A 1 8.74 20.97 44.89
C MET A 1 7.70 19.88 44.55
N ARG A 2 6.56 19.74 45.24
CA ARG A 2 5.54 18.71 44.92
C ARG A 2 4.68 18.94 43.67
N ARG A 3 4.52 20.18 43.18
CA ARG A 3 3.70 20.48 41.98
C ARG A 3 4.40 20.15 40.66
N SER A 4 5.73 20.20 40.63
CA SER A 4 6.53 19.92 39.43
C SER A 4 6.57 18.42 39.07
N ALA A 5 6.37 17.53 40.04
CA ALA A 5 6.37 16.08 39.82
C ALA A 5 5.11 15.58 39.09
N LEU A 6 3.97 16.25 39.27
CA LEU A 6 2.70 15.88 38.62
C LEU A 6 2.68 16.23 37.12
N ALA A 7 3.38 17.29 36.72
CA ALA A 7 3.44 17.69 35.30
C ALA A 7 4.28 16.72 34.45
N ALA A 8 5.34 16.13 35.01
CA ALA A 8 6.20 15.19 34.30
C ALA A 8 5.53 13.83 34.04
N ALA A 9 4.65 13.38 34.95
CA ALA A 9 3.92 12.12 34.79
C ALA A 9 2.85 12.18 33.67
N ALA A 10 2.30 13.38 33.39
CA ALA A 10 1.29 13.56 32.35
C ALA A 10 1.88 13.49 30.92
N LEU A 11 3.15 13.83 30.73
CA LEU A 11 3.84 13.80 29.43
C LEU A 11 4.22 12.38 28.98
N LEU A 12 4.43 11.45 29.92
CA LEU A 12 4.74 10.05 29.62
C LEU A 12 3.50 9.24 29.19
N LEU A 13 2.30 9.74 29.45
CA LEU A 13 1.04 9.11 29.01
C LEU A 13 0.60 9.53 27.60
N ALA A 14 1.32 10.48 26.99
CA ALA A 14 1.04 10.96 25.63
C ALA A 14 1.86 10.27 24.54
N SER A 15 2.70 9.28 24.88
CA SER A 15 3.44 8.48 23.90
C SER A 15 2.54 7.39 23.31
N THR A 16 1.53 7.78 22.53
CA THR A 16 0.89 6.84 21.61
C THR A 16 1.98 6.34 20.65
N PRO A 17 2.12 5.03 20.43
CA PRO A 17 3.03 4.55 19.41
C PRO A 17 2.63 5.20 18.09
N ALA A 18 3.57 5.91 17.46
CA ALA A 18 3.39 6.37 16.09
C ALA A 18 3.35 5.10 15.23
N TRP A 19 2.14 4.58 14.99
CA TRP A 19 1.94 3.54 13.98
C TRP A 19 2.31 4.20 12.67
N ALA A 20 3.51 3.91 12.20
CA ALA A 20 4.01 4.40 10.92
C ALA A 20 3.31 3.60 9.82
N THR A 21 2.00 3.80 9.65
CA THR A 21 1.34 3.43 8.41
C THR A 21 1.91 4.32 7.31
N GLY A 22 2.14 3.75 6.14
CA GLY A 22 2.52 4.47 4.95
C GLY A 22 1.55 4.20 3.82
N GLU A 23 1.66 5.01 2.79
CA GLU A 23 0.87 4.88 1.57
C GLU A 23 1.81 4.75 0.38
N ILE A 24 1.47 3.86 -0.55
CA ILE A 24 2.15 3.75 -1.84
C ILE A 24 1.10 3.92 -2.92
N TYR A 25 1.32 4.89 -3.80
CA TYR A 25 0.46 5.19 -4.93
C TYR A 25 1.17 4.79 -6.22
N CYS A 26 0.55 3.89 -6.98
CA CYS A 26 1.01 3.45 -8.28
C CYS A 26 -0.02 3.90 -9.34
N THR A 27 0.28 4.99 -10.05
CA THR A 27 -0.65 5.66 -10.95
C THR A 27 -0.22 5.53 -12.41
N GLY A 28 -1.19 5.41 -13.30
CA GLY A 28 -0.96 5.32 -14.74
C GLY A 28 -2.16 5.87 -15.52
N GLU A 29 -2.10 5.81 -16.85
CA GLU A 29 -3.23 6.24 -17.68
C GLU A 29 -4.45 5.37 -17.41
N GLY A 30 -5.50 5.97 -16.81
CA GLY A 30 -6.75 5.28 -16.50
C GLY A 30 -6.68 4.26 -15.37
N VAL A 31 -5.57 4.20 -14.62
CA VAL A 31 -5.39 3.25 -13.51
C VAL A 31 -4.79 3.91 -12.27
N ASN A 32 -5.26 3.50 -11.09
CA ASN A 32 -4.67 3.85 -9.81
C ASN A 32 -4.66 2.62 -8.90
N VAL A 33 -3.50 2.29 -8.34
CA VAL A 33 -3.34 1.27 -7.31
C VAL A 33 -2.83 1.96 -6.04
N HIS A 34 -3.64 1.91 -4.99
CA HIS A 34 -3.30 2.47 -3.69
C HIS A 34 -3.10 1.34 -2.67
N LEU A 35 -1.93 1.34 -2.04
CA LEU A 35 -1.58 0.40 -0.97
C LEU A 35 -1.42 1.16 0.34
N LEU A 36 -2.26 0.85 1.31
CA LEU A 36 -1.99 1.20 2.70
C LEU A 36 -1.08 0.13 3.29
N VAL A 37 0.08 0.53 3.78
CA VAL A 37 1.10 -0.38 4.29
C VAL A 37 1.43 -0.09 5.74
N GLY A 38 1.72 -1.12 6.52
CA GLY A 38 2.34 -1.01 7.83
C GLY A 38 3.86 -1.05 7.69
N ARG A 39 4.56 -0.12 8.33
CA ARG A 39 6.03 -0.13 8.40
C ARG A 39 6.49 -0.98 9.58
N ALA A 40 6.67 -2.27 9.34
CA ALA A 40 7.41 -3.20 10.21
C ALA A 40 8.74 -3.60 9.53
N GLU A 41 9.48 -4.56 10.07
CA GLU A 41 10.72 -5.08 9.43
C GLU A 41 10.49 -5.63 8.00
N ALA A 42 9.24 -5.93 7.64
CA ALA A 42 8.81 -6.32 6.31
C ALA A 42 7.55 -5.55 5.87
N LEU A 43 7.33 -5.46 4.55
CA LEU A 43 6.11 -4.90 3.97
C LEU A 43 4.88 -5.65 4.48
N SER A 44 3.97 -4.93 5.13
CA SER A 44 2.65 -5.43 5.49
C SER A 44 1.59 -4.62 4.75
N VAL A 45 0.94 -5.18 3.74
CA VAL A 45 -0.16 -4.48 3.05
C VAL A 45 -1.42 -4.63 3.90
N LEU A 46 -1.86 -3.52 4.48
CA LEU A 46 -3.05 -3.43 5.33
C LEU A 46 -4.31 -3.29 4.49
N ARG A 47 -4.23 -2.60 3.35
CA ARG A 47 -5.33 -2.42 2.40
C ARG A 47 -4.79 -2.22 0.99
N ALA A 48 -5.46 -2.81 0.00
CA ALA A 48 -5.27 -2.51 -1.40
C ALA A 48 -6.57 -1.96 -2.00
N THR A 49 -6.46 -0.89 -2.77
CA THR A 49 -7.55 -0.35 -3.58
C THR A 49 -7.06 -0.19 -5.00
N VAL A 50 -7.88 -0.61 -5.97
CA VAL A 50 -7.59 -0.49 -7.40
C VAL A 50 -8.72 0.27 -8.04
N THR A 51 -8.40 1.25 -8.87
CA THR A 51 -9.37 1.95 -9.72
C THR A 51 -8.90 1.83 -11.17
N ILE A 52 -9.79 1.39 -12.07
CA ILE A 52 -9.55 1.34 -13.51
C ILE A 52 -10.76 1.97 -14.21
N GLY A 53 -10.56 3.12 -14.85
CA GLY A 53 -11.68 3.95 -15.34
C GLY A 53 -12.68 4.22 -14.21
N ASP A 54 -13.94 3.83 -14.42
CA ASP A 54 -15.04 4.02 -13.46
C ASP A 54 -15.24 2.84 -12.49
N LYS A 55 -14.42 1.78 -12.59
CA LYS A 55 -14.52 0.59 -11.74
C LYS A 55 -13.54 0.66 -10.59
N SER A 56 -13.97 0.22 -9.41
CA SER A 56 -13.11 0.13 -8.22
C SER A 56 -13.18 -1.25 -7.56
N TRP A 57 -12.05 -1.68 -7.01
CA TRP A 57 -11.89 -2.86 -6.18
C TRP A 57 -11.23 -2.51 -4.86
N SER A 58 -11.59 -3.21 -3.79
CA SER A 58 -11.07 -2.96 -2.44
C SER A 58 -10.87 -4.27 -1.69
N SER A 59 -9.74 -4.37 -0.99
CA SER A 59 -9.49 -5.48 -0.06
C SER A 59 -10.19 -5.32 1.29
N GLN A 60 -10.82 -4.17 1.51
CA GLN A 60 -11.63 -3.86 2.69
C GLN A 60 -12.86 -3.06 2.24
N PRO A 61 -13.84 -3.71 1.57
CA PRO A 61 -15.02 -3.03 1.02
C PRO A 61 -15.85 -2.30 2.09
N ASP A 62 -15.80 -2.76 3.34
CA ASP A 62 -16.47 -2.11 4.48
C ASP A 62 -15.83 -0.77 4.89
N ALA A 63 -14.54 -0.58 4.59
CA ALA A 63 -13.80 0.65 4.91
C ALA A 63 -13.66 1.58 3.71
N VAL A 64 -13.48 1.02 2.51
CA VAL A 64 -13.39 1.75 1.23
C VAL A 64 -14.26 1.04 0.20
N PRO A 65 -15.32 1.68 -0.33
CA PRO A 65 -16.23 1.06 -1.28
C PRO A 65 -15.52 0.55 -2.55
N GLY A 66 -15.90 -0.64 -3.00
CA GLY A 66 -15.42 -1.25 -4.24
C GLY A 66 -15.81 -2.72 -4.31
N MET A 67 -15.63 -3.33 -5.48
CA MET A 67 -15.77 -4.78 -5.65
C MET A 67 -14.72 -5.50 -4.77
N PRO A 68 -15.08 -6.59 -4.08
CA PRO A 68 -14.15 -7.27 -3.18
C PRO A 68 -13.00 -7.90 -3.96
N ILE A 69 -11.80 -7.75 -3.42
CA ILE A 69 -10.56 -8.46 -3.78
C ILE A 69 -9.87 -8.87 -2.48
N ALA A 70 -8.87 -9.74 -2.55
CA ALA A 70 -8.04 -10.08 -1.41
C ALA A 70 -6.57 -9.92 -1.72
N LEU A 71 -5.79 -9.71 -0.66
CA LEU A 71 -4.32 -9.72 -0.75
C LEU A 71 -3.86 -11.18 -0.83
N GLY A 72 -3.21 -11.55 -1.92
CA GLY A 72 -2.57 -12.85 -2.05
C GLY A 72 -1.16 -12.83 -1.44
N GLN A 73 -0.26 -12.09 -2.08
CA GLN A 73 1.14 -11.97 -1.65
C GLN A 73 1.63 -10.54 -1.86
N ALA A 74 2.53 -10.08 -1.00
CA ALA A 74 3.20 -8.81 -1.13
C ALA A 74 4.66 -8.91 -0.69
N PHE A 75 5.55 -8.25 -1.42
CA PHE A 75 6.98 -8.19 -1.14
C PHE A 75 7.52 -6.83 -1.55
N GLU A 76 8.30 -6.22 -0.66
CA GLU A 76 9.16 -5.09 -0.99
C GLU A 76 10.59 -5.40 -0.51
N GLY A 77 11.55 -5.25 -1.42
CA GLY A 77 12.96 -5.54 -1.16
C GLY A 77 13.78 -5.53 -2.44
N ASP A 78 15.09 -5.30 -2.32
CA ASP A 78 16.05 -5.27 -3.44
C ASP A 78 15.60 -4.40 -4.64
N GLY A 79 15.01 -3.24 -4.34
CA GLY A 79 14.49 -2.32 -5.36
C GLY A 79 13.28 -2.87 -6.12
N ARG A 80 12.47 -3.72 -5.49
CA ARG A 80 11.27 -4.33 -6.09
C ARG A 80 10.08 -4.17 -5.19
N LEU A 81 8.93 -3.88 -5.79
CA LEU A 81 7.61 -3.95 -5.17
C LEU A 81 6.76 -4.94 -5.98
N LEU A 82 6.41 -6.05 -5.35
CA LEU A 82 5.63 -7.13 -5.95
C LEU A 82 4.36 -7.33 -5.13
N VAL A 83 3.19 -7.18 -5.75
CA VAL A 83 1.90 -7.41 -5.07
C VAL A 83 1.01 -8.25 -5.97
N ASP A 84 0.40 -9.28 -5.40
CA ASP A 84 -0.60 -10.11 -6.04
C ASP A 84 -1.93 -10.00 -5.29
N LEU A 85 -2.99 -9.76 -6.05
CA LEU A 85 -4.37 -9.66 -5.56
C LEU A 85 -5.19 -10.82 -6.13
N THR A 86 -6.10 -11.38 -5.34
CA THR A 86 -6.99 -12.49 -5.72
C THR A 86 -8.45 -12.04 -5.71
N ASP A 87 -9.32 -12.76 -6.44
CA ASP A 87 -10.75 -12.42 -6.53
C ASP A 87 -11.53 -12.77 -5.26
N GLU A 88 -10.99 -13.65 -4.41
CA GLU A 88 -11.63 -14.08 -3.17
C GLU A 88 -10.59 -14.28 -2.06
N PRO A 89 -10.98 -14.08 -0.79
CA PRO A 89 -10.12 -14.33 0.37
C PRO A 89 -9.67 -15.79 0.52
N ALA A 90 -10.24 -16.73 -0.25
CA ALA A 90 -9.86 -18.15 -0.30
C ALA A 90 -9.50 -18.67 -1.70
N GLY A 91 -9.42 -17.80 -2.71
CA GLY A 91 -9.22 -18.19 -4.10
C GLY A 91 -7.74 -18.28 -4.51
N GLU A 92 -7.37 -19.33 -5.23
CA GLU A 92 -6.02 -19.48 -5.84
C GLU A 92 -5.82 -18.61 -7.09
N ILE A 93 -6.88 -17.99 -7.60
CA ILE A 93 -6.84 -17.29 -8.89
C ILE A 93 -6.40 -15.84 -8.68
N ILE A 94 -5.26 -15.50 -9.28
CA ILE A 94 -4.71 -14.15 -9.27
C ILE A 94 -5.58 -13.25 -10.16
N ALA A 95 -6.19 -12.25 -9.54
CA ALA A 95 -6.99 -11.20 -10.17
C ALA A 95 -6.09 -10.11 -10.74
N ALA A 96 -5.06 -9.70 -9.98
CA ALA A 96 -4.17 -8.63 -10.38
C ALA A 96 -2.73 -8.83 -9.89
N ARG A 97 -1.79 -8.21 -10.60
CA ARG A 97 -0.35 -8.24 -10.30
C ARG A 97 0.25 -6.87 -10.47
N LEU A 98 0.91 -6.36 -9.45
CA LEU A 98 1.80 -5.20 -9.50
C LEU A 98 3.24 -5.71 -9.51
N ARG A 99 4.03 -5.24 -10.48
CA ARG A 99 5.46 -5.51 -10.61
C ARG A 99 6.15 -4.18 -10.86
N ALA A 100 6.67 -3.57 -9.81
CA ALA A 100 7.40 -2.31 -9.88
C ALA A 100 8.85 -2.51 -9.43
N PHE A 101 9.73 -1.68 -10.00
CA PHE A 101 11.14 -1.61 -9.69
C PHE A 101 11.45 -0.20 -9.25
N SER A 102 12.37 -0.07 -8.30
CA SER A 102 12.86 1.21 -7.83
C SER A 102 14.38 1.27 -7.87
N LEU A 103 14.87 2.47 -8.11
CA LEU A 103 16.29 2.81 -8.08
C LEU A 103 16.48 4.09 -7.28
N ASP A 104 17.54 4.10 -6.50
CA ASP A 104 18.01 5.25 -5.73
C ASP A 104 19.42 5.61 -6.17
N GLU A 105 19.63 6.86 -6.58
CA GLU A 105 20.94 7.41 -6.92
C GLU A 105 21.10 8.79 -6.28
N GLY A 106 21.82 8.85 -5.15
CA GLY A 106 21.96 10.07 -4.36
C GLY A 106 20.62 10.52 -3.78
N ASP A 107 20.17 11.71 -4.18
CA ASP A 107 18.87 12.28 -3.78
C ASP A 107 17.76 11.96 -4.79
N HIS A 108 18.05 11.17 -5.83
CA HIS A 108 17.08 10.79 -6.86
C HIS A 108 16.50 9.42 -6.55
N PHE A 109 15.18 9.38 -6.42
CA PHE A 109 14.40 8.16 -6.35
C PHE A 109 13.50 8.07 -7.58
N ALA A 110 13.46 6.90 -8.21
CA ALA A 110 12.50 6.59 -9.25
C ALA A 110 11.90 5.22 -8.99
N SER A 111 10.58 5.10 -9.14
CA SER A 111 9.87 3.84 -8.94
C SER A 111 8.74 3.71 -9.96
N GLY A 112 8.69 2.58 -10.65
CA GLY A 112 7.65 2.34 -11.65
C GLY A 112 7.67 0.92 -12.18
N GLY A 113 6.66 0.57 -12.96
CA GLY A 113 6.57 -0.74 -13.56
C GLY A 113 5.24 -1.01 -14.23
N VAL A 114 4.75 -2.23 -14.07
CA VAL A 114 3.51 -2.69 -14.72
C VAL A 114 2.51 -3.20 -13.70
N PHE A 115 1.25 -2.86 -13.93
CA PHE A 115 0.11 -3.42 -13.24
C PHE A 115 -0.78 -4.15 -14.25
N SER A 116 -1.18 -5.39 -13.95
CA SER A 116 -2.14 -6.12 -14.77
C SER A 116 -3.34 -6.52 -13.93
N PHE A 117 -4.54 -6.38 -14.48
CA PHE A 117 -5.79 -6.82 -13.87
C PHE A 117 -6.58 -7.65 -14.86
N ARG A 118 -6.97 -8.86 -14.47
CA ARG A 118 -7.63 -9.83 -15.33
C ARG A 118 -8.96 -9.30 -15.84
N GLY A 119 -9.12 -9.22 -17.16
CA GLY A 119 -10.31 -8.71 -17.81
C GLY A 119 -10.36 -7.20 -17.99
N GLU A 120 -9.40 -6.44 -17.42
CA GLU A 120 -9.34 -4.98 -17.56
C GLU A 120 -8.13 -4.51 -18.37
N GLY A 121 -6.98 -5.17 -18.25
CA GLY A 121 -5.80 -4.88 -19.09
C GLY A 121 -4.48 -4.90 -18.34
N ALA A 122 -3.47 -4.28 -18.96
CA ALA A 122 -2.15 -4.07 -18.39
C ALA A 122 -1.73 -2.61 -18.61
N PHE A 123 -1.12 -2.02 -17.58
CA PHE A 123 -0.90 -0.59 -17.47
C PHE A 123 0.54 -0.34 -17.02
N VAL A 124 1.17 0.69 -17.57
CA VAL A 124 2.41 1.25 -17.02
C VAL A 124 2.03 2.15 -15.86
N VAL A 125 2.71 2.00 -14.73
CA VAL A 125 2.44 2.77 -13.51
C VAL A 125 3.72 3.41 -12.97
N ASP A 126 3.58 4.64 -12.50
CA ASP A 126 4.56 5.35 -11.67
C ASP A 126 4.20 5.11 -10.19
N CYS A 127 5.16 4.56 -9.46
CA CYS A 127 5.04 4.18 -8.05
C CYS A 127 5.96 5.03 -7.15
N SER A 128 6.33 6.23 -7.60
CA SER A 128 7.27 7.12 -6.91
C SER A 128 6.63 7.89 -5.75
N GLU A 129 5.30 8.05 -5.78
CA GLU A 129 4.56 8.73 -4.72
C GLU A 129 4.36 7.82 -3.50
N ARG A 130 4.90 8.26 -2.36
CA ARG A 130 4.90 7.54 -1.09
C ARG A 130 4.63 8.48 0.09
N GLY A 131 3.73 8.09 1.00
CA GLY A 131 3.31 8.82 2.21
C GLY A 131 3.60 8.09 3.51
#